data_AF-A0A1F4DT90-F1
#
_entry.id   AF-A0A1F4DT90-F1
#
_cell.length_a   1.000
_cell.length_b   1.000
_cell.length_c   1.000
_cell.angle_alpha   90.00
_cell.angle_beta   90.00
_cell.angle_gamma   90.00
#
_symmetry.space_group_name_H-M   'P 1'
#
loop_
_entity.id
_entity.type
_entity.pdbx_description
1 polymer ?
#
loop_
_entity_poly.entity_id
_entity_poly.type
_entity_poly.pdbx_seq_one_letter_code
_entity_poly.pdbx_strand_id
1 'polypeptide(L)'
;MNPAARRMFDDLPAWQAMLDRYQELFSDMLPGSCIGILPRSGTGLMPGKHLAGLSNAEFRLPDGKMLAWEISAEGSGMRADFRACRKFDEARADLLLVPDDAAFEEIRRNLGSDPLSTIKKMIRCGNILFFVMKTKHQLQDAGYEDFLDTLGLAFLGACR
;
A
#
# COMPACT_ATOMS: atom_id res chain seq x y z
N MET A 1 2.68 16.62 -5.43
CA MET A 1 1.44 15.93 -5.81
C MET A 1 0.52 16.89 -6.56
N ASN A 2 0.01 16.46 -7.71
CA ASN A 2 -0.99 17.21 -8.47
C ASN A 2 -2.37 17.21 -7.76
N PRO A 3 -3.31 18.10 -8.15
CA PRO A 3 -4.60 18.22 -7.46
C PRO A 3 -5.50 16.99 -7.53
N ALA A 4 -5.46 16.24 -8.62
CA ALA A 4 -6.35 15.10 -8.82
C ALA A 4 -5.85 13.85 -8.06
N ALA A 5 -4.53 13.66 -7.98
CA ALA A 5 -3.88 12.69 -7.12
C ALA A 5 -4.12 13.01 -5.64
N ARG A 6 -4.11 14.30 -5.26
CA ARG A 6 -4.49 14.75 -3.91
C ARG A 6 -5.94 14.36 -3.58
N ARG A 7 -6.88 14.64 -4.47
CA ARG A 7 -8.29 14.26 -4.28
C ARG A 7 -8.45 12.75 -4.11
N MET A 8 -7.78 11.94 -4.94
CA MET A 8 -7.81 10.49 -4.80
C MET A 8 -7.24 10.02 -3.46
N PHE A 9 -6.11 10.58 -3.04
CA PHE A 9 -5.48 10.24 -1.76
C PHE A 9 -6.40 10.56 -0.58
N ASP A 10 -7.11 11.69 -0.63
CA ASP A 10 -8.00 12.14 0.44
C ASP A 10 -9.40 11.46 0.43
N ASP A 11 -9.77 10.72 -0.63
CA ASP A 11 -11.11 10.12 -0.80
C ASP A 11 -11.25 8.78 -0.05
N LEU A 12 -11.28 8.88 1.28
CA LEU A 12 -11.38 7.73 2.17
C LEU A 12 -12.61 6.83 1.90
N PRO A 13 -13.83 7.37 1.67
CA PRO A 13 -14.99 6.54 1.36
C PRO A 13 -14.80 5.72 0.08
N ALA A 14 -14.17 6.28 -0.94
CA ALA A 14 -13.92 5.56 -2.18
C ALA A 14 -12.89 4.43 -2.01
N TRP A 15 -11.86 4.65 -1.18
CA TRP A 15 -10.94 3.58 -0.78
C TRP A 15 -11.64 2.48 0.02
N GLN A 16 -12.46 2.84 1.01
CA GLN A 16 -13.19 1.84 1.80
C GLN A 16 -14.13 1.02 0.92
N ALA A 17 -14.90 1.67 0.03
CA ALA A 17 -15.81 0.98 -0.89
C ALA A 17 -15.06 0.03 -1.84
N MET A 18 -13.80 0.32 -2.18
CA MET A 18 -12.94 -0.60 -2.91
C MET A 18 -12.57 -1.81 -2.04
N LEU A 19 -12.07 -1.58 -0.82
CA LEU A 19 -11.68 -2.64 0.10
C LEU A 19 -12.84 -3.60 0.43
N ASP A 20 -14.05 -3.06 0.64
CA ASP A 20 -15.25 -3.85 0.93
C ASP A 20 -15.56 -4.85 -0.20
N ARG A 21 -15.32 -4.49 -1.47
CA ARG A 21 -15.53 -5.39 -2.62
C ARG A 21 -14.50 -6.52 -2.69
N TYR A 22 -13.34 -6.33 -2.07
CA TYR A 22 -12.26 -7.31 -2.03
C TYR A 22 -12.11 -7.94 -0.64
N GLN A 23 -13.12 -7.87 0.24
CA GLN A 23 -13.02 -8.36 1.63
C GLN A 23 -12.50 -9.81 1.74
N GLU A 24 -12.89 -10.70 0.83
CA GLU A 24 -12.46 -12.10 0.80
C GLU A 24 -10.94 -12.23 0.63
N LEU A 25 -10.30 -11.33 -0.13
CA LEU A 25 -8.84 -11.28 -0.34
C LEU A 25 -8.07 -11.05 0.96
N PHE A 26 -8.74 -10.48 1.96
CA PHE A 26 -8.15 -10.10 3.24
C PHE A 26 -8.60 -11.02 4.38
N SER A 27 -9.41 -12.03 4.09
CA SER A 27 -10.06 -12.89 5.10
C SER A 27 -9.08 -13.70 5.94
N ASP A 28 -7.96 -14.13 5.36
CA ASP A 28 -6.91 -14.87 6.06
C ASP A 28 -5.91 -13.97 6.80
N MET A 29 -5.98 -12.64 6.60
CA MET A 29 -5.03 -11.72 7.24
C MET A 29 -5.31 -11.56 8.73
N LEU A 30 -4.24 -11.59 9.53
CA LEU A 30 -4.36 -11.42 10.98
C LEU A 30 -4.74 -9.98 11.36
N PRO A 31 -5.47 -9.76 12.47
CA PRO A 31 -5.72 -8.42 13.00
C PRO A 31 -4.44 -7.61 13.21
N GLY A 32 -4.48 -6.33 12.82
CA GLY A 32 -3.30 -5.44 12.85
C GLY A 32 -2.36 -5.58 11.64
N SER A 33 -2.65 -6.49 10.69
CA SER A 33 -2.01 -6.49 9.38
C SER A 33 -2.29 -5.18 8.67
N CYS A 34 -1.24 -4.50 8.22
CA CYS A 34 -1.31 -3.12 7.74
C CYS A 34 -0.55 -2.92 6.43
N ILE A 35 -1.22 -2.32 5.44
CA ILE A 35 -0.62 -1.85 4.18
C ILE A 35 -0.67 -0.33 4.19
N GLY A 36 0.49 0.31 4.09
CA GLY A 36 0.58 1.77 4.04
C GLY A 36 0.75 2.29 2.61
N ILE A 37 0.09 3.40 2.30
CA ILE A 37 0.13 4.07 1.01
C ILE A 37 0.59 5.52 1.18
N LEU A 38 1.71 5.85 0.55
CA LEU A 38 2.38 7.13 0.67
C LEU A 38 2.58 7.77 -0.71
N PRO A 39 2.26 9.05 -0.92
CA PRO A 39 2.59 9.71 -2.18
C PRO A 39 4.10 9.88 -2.34
N ARG A 40 4.64 9.41 -3.47
CA ARG A 40 6.07 9.46 -3.77
C ARG A 40 6.65 10.88 -3.74
N SER A 41 5.85 11.85 -4.19
CA SER A 41 6.26 13.25 -4.17
C SER A 41 6.56 13.79 -2.75
N GLY A 42 6.02 13.14 -1.71
CA GLY A 42 6.25 13.51 -0.31
C GLY A 42 7.37 12.73 0.39
N THR A 43 7.96 11.71 -0.23
CA THR A 43 8.93 10.81 0.45
C THR A 43 10.38 11.01 0.03
N GLY A 44 10.64 11.76 -1.05
CA GLY A 44 12.00 11.93 -1.61
C GLY A 44 12.57 10.66 -2.26
N LEU A 45 11.74 9.62 -2.44
CA LEU A 45 12.14 8.32 -2.96
C LEU A 45 12.37 8.35 -4.47
N MET A 46 13.62 8.12 -4.88
CA MET A 46 14.01 7.97 -6.27
C MET A 46 14.15 6.49 -6.65
N PRO A 47 13.88 6.12 -7.91
CA PRO A 47 14.13 4.75 -8.37
C PRO A 47 15.61 4.41 -8.16
N GLY A 48 15.91 3.19 -7.70
CA GLY A 48 17.29 2.71 -7.53
C GLY A 48 18.03 3.18 -6.26
N LYS A 49 17.42 4.02 -5.41
CA LYS A 49 17.99 4.32 -4.07
C LYS A 49 17.68 3.17 -3.09
N HIS A 50 18.71 2.70 -2.39
CA HIS A 50 18.57 1.62 -1.41
C HIS A 50 17.81 2.10 -0.15
N LEU A 51 16.90 1.26 0.36
CA LEU A 51 16.12 1.49 1.59
C LEU A 51 16.99 1.92 2.79
N ALA A 52 18.20 1.38 2.90
CA ALA A 52 19.13 1.71 4.00
C ALA A 52 19.55 3.20 4.04
N GLY A 53 19.47 3.91 2.91
CA GLY A 53 19.75 5.36 2.84
C GLY A 53 18.54 6.24 3.16
N LEU A 54 17.38 5.64 3.47
CA LEU A 54 16.09 6.33 3.58
C LEU A 54 15.49 6.28 4.99
N SER A 55 16.06 5.48 5.89
CA SER A 55 15.61 5.34 7.29
C SER A 55 15.61 6.66 8.06
N ASN A 56 16.51 7.59 7.72
CA ASN A 56 16.60 8.91 8.35
C ASN A 56 15.92 10.04 7.54
N ALA A 57 15.32 9.74 6.38
CA ALA A 57 14.68 10.75 5.57
C ALA A 57 13.27 11.06 6.10
N GLU A 58 13.04 12.32 6.47
CA GLU A 58 11.71 12.77 6.83
C GLU A 58 10.82 12.92 5.59
N PHE A 59 9.61 12.41 5.70
CA PHE A 59 8.56 12.59 4.71
C PHE A 59 7.90 13.95 4.88
N ARG A 60 7.65 14.62 3.76
CA ARG A 60 6.76 15.77 3.64
C ARG A 60 5.44 15.33 3.01
N LEU A 61 4.66 14.57 3.77
CA LEU A 61 3.38 14.06 3.31
C LEU A 61 2.29 15.15 3.34
N PRO A 62 1.26 15.03 2.48
CA PRO A 62 -0.07 15.61 2.68
C PRO A 62 -0.52 15.56 4.14
N ASP A 63 -0.60 16.73 4.79
CA ASP A 63 -1.03 16.91 6.19
C ASP A 63 -0.28 16.03 7.21
N GLY A 64 0.92 15.55 6.86
CA GLY A 64 1.71 14.63 7.67
C GLY A 64 1.12 13.22 7.80
N LYS A 65 0.25 12.80 6.86
CA LYS A 65 -0.51 11.55 6.94
C LYS A 65 -0.22 10.59 5.80
N MET A 66 -0.37 9.31 6.11
CA MET A 66 -0.37 8.14 5.24
C MET A 66 -1.78 7.57 5.18
N LEU A 67 -2.18 7.02 4.03
CA LEU A 67 -3.38 6.18 3.96
C LEU A 67 -2.98 4.76 4.41
N ALA A 68 -3.65 4.25 5.43
CA ALA A 68 -3.42 2.93 5.99
C ALA A 68 -4.63 2.04 5.69
N TRP A 69 -4.36 0.85 5.15
CA TRP A 69 -5.32 -0.23 5.08
C TRP A 69 -4.96 -1.21 6.18
N GLU A 70 -5.84 -1.38 7.17
CA GLU A 70 -5.58 -2.24 8.31
C GLU A 70 -6.73 -3.20 8.58
N ILE A 71 -6.40 -4.45 8.90
CA ILE A 71 -7.38 -5.43 9.39
C ILE A 71 -7.84 -5.00 10.78
N SER A 72 -9.15 -4.73 10.90
CA SER A 72 -9.77 -4.37 12.17
C SER A 72 -9.44 -5.38 13.27
N ALA A 73 -9.26 -4.90 14.51
CA ALA A 73 -9.12 -5.76 15.69
C ALA A 73 -10.30 -6.73 15.89
N GLU A 74 -11.46 -6.38 15.32
CA GLU A 74 -12.69 -7.18 15.35
C GLU A 74 -12.76 -8.23 14.23
N GLY A 75 -11.78 -8.27 13.32
CA GLY A 75 -11.71 -9.21 12.20
C GLY A 75 -12.71 -8.95 11.07
N SER A 76 -13.43 -7.83 11.08
CA SER A 76 -14.52 -7.50 10.15
C SER A 76 -14.07 -6.99 8.77
N GLY A 77 -12.86 -7.33 8.34
CA GLY A 77 -12.28 -6.94 7.05
C GLY A 77 -11.31 -5.75 7.12
N MET A 78 -10.83 -5.36 5.95
CA MET A 78 -9.82 -4.30 5.78
C MET A 78 -10.46 -2.91 5.86
N ARG A 79 -9.90 -2.04 6.69
CA ARG A 79 -10.35 -0.66 6.89
C ARG A 79 -9.35 0.34 6.34
N ALA A 80 -9.84 1.34 5.61
CA ALA A 80 -9.04 2.50 5.21
C ALA A 80 -9.13 3.59 6.29
N ASP A 81 -7.99 4.11 6.73
CA ASP A 81 -7.90 5.30 7.59
C ASP A 81 -6.63 6.12 7.29
N PHE A 82 -6.55 7.34 7.80
CA PHE A 82 -5.33 8.14 7.77
C PHE A 82 -4.54 8.01 9.07
N ARG A 83 -3.25 7.70 8.94
CA ARG A 83 -2.31 7.61 10.06
C ARG A 83 -1.20 8.65 9.92
N ALA A 84 -0.81 9.28 11.03
CA ALA A 84 0.37 10.14 11.04
C ALA A 84 1.63 9.34 10.70
N CYS A 85 2.45 9.85 9.77
CA CYS A 85 3.70 9.19 9.38
C CYS A 85 4.70 10.25 8.92
N ARG A 86 5.85 10.33 9.59
CA ARG A 86 6.91 11.30 9.23
C ARG A 86 8.16 10.63 8.69
N LYS A 87 8.30 9.32 8.83
CA LYS A 87 9.44 8.54 8.36
C LYS A 87 9.04 7.07 8.22
N PHE A 88 9.88 6.30 7.55
CA PHE A 88 9.65 4.87 7.30
C PHE A 88 9.35 4.08 8.58
N ASP A 89 10.14 4.25 9.63
CA ASP A 89 10.00 3.47 10.86
C ASP A 89 8.69 3.77 11.62
N GLU A 90 8.07 4.92 11.36
CA GLU A 90 6.78 5.28 11.97
C GLU A 90 5.57 4.71 11.23
N ALA A 91 5.74 4.24 9.98
CA ALA A 91 4.63 3.79 9.16
C ALA A 91 3.86 2.62 9.81
N ARG A 92 4.56 1.78 10.58
CA ARG A 92 4.01 0.57 11.22
C ARG A 92 3.15 -0.24 10.23
N ALA A 93 3.66 -0.36 9.02
CA ALA A 93 3.05 -1.10 7.93
C ALA A 93 3.91 -2.31 7.60
N ASP A 94 3.29 -3.40 7.23
CA ASP A 94 3.94 -4.63 6.81
C ASP A 94 4.40 -4.53 5.35
N LEU A 95 3.61 -3.80 4.56
CA LEU A 95 3.86 -3.47 3.16
C LEU A 95 3.68 -1.97 2.96
N LEU A 96 4.52 -1.37 2.11
CA LEU A 96 4.37 0.02 1.70
C LEU A 96 4.27 0.15 0.19
N LEU A 97 3.19 0.80 -0.25
CA LEU A 97 3.00 1.24 -1.63
C LEU A 97 3.32 2.73 -1.71
N VAL A 98 4.22 3.10 -2.61
CA VAL A 98 4.57 4.49 -2.85
C VAL A 98 4.28 4.90 -4.30
N PRO A 99 2.99 5.12 -4.64
CA PRO A 99 2.57 5.64 -5.94
C PRO A 99 3.10 7.03 -6.23
N ASP A 100 3.51 7.26 -7.48
CA ASP A 100 3.62 8.60 -8.05
C ASP A 100 2.25 9.18 -8.43
N ASP A 101 2.25 10.43 -8.88
CA ASP A 101 1.02 11.14 -9.24
C ASP A 101 0.27 10.47 -10.41
N ALA A 102 1.00 9.80 -11.34
CA ALA A 102 0.38 9.10 -12.47
C ALA A 102 -0.29 7.79 -12.03
N ALA A 103 0.30 7.08 -11.06
CA ALA A 103 -0.30 5.91 -10.42
C ALA A 103 -1.60 6.27 -9.70
N PHE A 104 -1.63 7.36 -8.93
CA PHE A 104 -2.88 7.78 -8.29
C PHE A 104 -3.99 8.11 -9.29
N GLU A 105 -3.66 8.80 -10.39
CA GLU A 105 -4.65 9.06 -11.43
C GLU A 105 -5.19 7.78 -12.06
N GLU A 106 -4.32 6.81 -12.34
CA GLU A 106 -4.75 5.56 -12.95
C GLU A 106 -5.61 4.74 -11.99
N ILE A 107 -5.23 4.66 -10.72
CA ILE A 107 -6.04 4.00 -9.69
C ILE A 107 -7.39 4.70 -9.55
N ARG A 108 -7.42 6.03 -9.51
CA ARG A 108 -8.66 6.82 -9.44
C ARG A 108 -9.60 6.49 -10.60
N ARG A 109 -9.08 6.36 -11.82
CA ARG A 109 -9.88 6.03 -13.01
C ARG A 109 -10.47 4.63 -12.98
N ASN A 110 -9.79 3.69 -12.32
CA ASN A 110 -10.18 2.28 -12.28
C ASN A 110 -10.73 1.85 -10.91
N LEU A 111 -10.95 2.79 -10.00
CA LEU A 111 -11.33 2.47 -8.63
C LEU A 111 -12.68 1.76 -8.54
N GLY A 112 -13.60 2.03 -9.47
CA GLY A 112 -14.90 1.36 -9.55
C GLY A 112 -14.91 0.05 -10.35
N SER A 113 -13.80 -0.29 -11.03
CA SER A 113 -13.68 -1.49 -11.86
C SER A 113 -12.68 -2.47 -11.23
N ASP A 114 -11.42 -2.44 -11.67
CA ASP A 114 -10.37 -3.35 -11.26
C ASP A 114 -9.10 -2.60 -10.80
N PRO A 115 -9.15 -1.99 -9.59
CA PRO A 115 -8.03 -1.24 -9.05
C PRO A 115 -6.83 -2.13 -8.69
N LEU A 116 -7.03 -3.40 -8.32
CA LEU A 116 -5.91 -4.27 -7.93
C LEU A 116 -5.05 -4.67 -9.14
N SER A 117 -5.67 -5.01 -10.28
CA SER A 117 -4.92 -5.21 -11.53
C SER A 117 -4.21 -3.94 -11.98
N THR A 118 -4.83 -2.77 -11.73
CA THR A 118 -4.20 -1.47 -11.99
C THR A 118 -2.97 -1.26 -11.10
N ILE A 119 -3.08 -1.50 -9.78
CA ILE A 119 -1.95 -1.41 -8.84
C ILE A 119 -0.82 -2.35 -9.27
N LYS A 120 -1.13 -3.61 -9.57
CA LYS A 120 -0.17 -4.60 -10.12
C LYS A 120 0.57 -4.08 -11.35
N LYS A 121 -0.16 -3.53 -12.32
CA LYS A 121 0.43 -2.93 -13.53
C LYS A 121 1.35 -1.77 -13.18
N MET A 122 0.92 -0.87 -12.29
CA MET A 122 1.70 0.32 -11.92
C MET A 122 2.96 -0.03 -11.09
N ILE A 123 2.95 -1.13 -10.32
CA ILE A 123 4.15 -1.70 -9.70
C ILE A 123 5.15 -2.15 -10.79
N ARG A 124 4.69 -2.93 -11.78
CA ARG A 124 5.54 -3.42 -12.88
C ARG A 124 6.13 -2.30 -13.73
N CYS A 125 5.39 -1.20 -13.89
CA CYS A 125 5.85 -0.02 -14.62
C CYS A 125 6.78 0.89 -13.80
N GLY A 126 6.97 0.63 -12.50
CA GLY A 126 7.83 1.44 -11.62
C GLY A 126 7.19 2.75 -11.14
N ASN A 127 5.91 2.95 -11.41
CA ASN A 127 5.13 4.10 -10.94
C ASN A 127 4.71 3.94 -9.47
N ILE A 128 4.60 2.71 -8.99
CA ILE A 128 4.46 2.39 -7.56
C ILE A 128 5.75 1.71 -7.11
N LEU A 129 6.46 2.33 -6.17
CA LEU A 129 7.50 1.61 -5.43
C LEU A 129 6.82 0.72 -4.39
N PHE A 130 7.22 -0.54 -4.34
CA PHE A 130 6.69 -1.52 -3.41
C PHE A 130 7.78 -1.95 -2.45
N PHE A 131 7.54 -1.77 -1.15
CA PHE A 131 8.47 -2.17 -0.10
C PHE A 131 7.83 -3.20 0.81
N VAL A 132 8.62 -4.20 1.17
CA VAL A 132 8.25 -5.27 2.09
C VAL A 132 8.98 -5.03 3.40
N MET A 133 8.23 -4.78 4.47
CA MET A 133 8.78 -4.36 5.78
C MET A 133 8.94 -5.54 6.75
N LYS A 134 8.25 -6.65 6.48
CA LYS A 134 8.37 -7.91 7.21
C LYS A 134 9.11 -8.95 6.36
N THR A 135 9.64 -9.97 7.02
CA THR A 135 10.22 -11.12 6.31
C THR A 135 9.13 -11.94 5.63
N LYS A 136 9.52 -12.77 4.65
CA LYS A 136 8.60 -13.69 3.95
C LYS A 136 7.74 -14.50 4.93
N HIS A 137 8.37 -15.22 5.87
CA HIS A 137 7.65 -16.06 6.84
C HIS A 137 6.64 -15.27 7.66
N GLN A 138 7.02 -14.07 8.13
CA GLN A 138 6.10 -13.22 8.89
C GLN A 138 4.88 -12.75 8.08
N LEU A 139 5.01 -12.61 6.76
CA LEU A 139 3.89 -12.26 5.88
C LEU A 139 3.01 -13.48 5.58
N GLN A 140 3.58 -14.68 5.47
CA GLN A 140 2.80 -15.93 5.35
C GLN A 140 2.01 -16.18 6.63
N ASP A 141 2.68 -16.11 7.78
CA ASP A 141 2.04 -16.27 9.10
C ASP A 141 0.96 -15.21 9.34
N ALA A 142 1.08 -14.04 8.72
CA ALA A 142 0.10 -12.96 8.81
C ALA A 142 -0.99 -13.02 7.71
N GLY A 143 -1.00 -14.01 6.82
CA GLY A 143 -2.06 -14.24 5.84
C GLY A 143 -1.99 -13.39 4.56
N TYR A 144 -0.81 -12.89 4.16
CA TYR A 144 -0.67 -12.03 2.97
C TYR A 144 -0.59 -12.77 1.63
N GLU A 145 -0.70 -14.10 1.62
CA GLU A 145 -0.39 -14.93 0.44
C GLU A 145 -1.27 -14.56 -0.77
N ASP A 146 -2.59 -14.59 -0.61
CA ASP A 146 -3.55 -14.30 -1.69
C ASP A 146 -3.45 -12.86 -2.21
N PHE A 147 -3.23 -11.90 -1.31
CA PHE A 147 -3.03 -10.50 -1.66
C PHE A 147 -1.76 -10.30 -2.50
N LEU A 148 -0.64 -10.90 -2.08
CA LEU A 148 0.62 -10.77 -2.80
C LEU A 148 0.59 -11.52 -4.14
N ASP A 149 -0.08 -12.67 -4.22
CA ASP A 149 -0.30 -13.38 -5.49
C ASP A 149 -1.15 -12.55 -6.46
N THR A 150 -2.19 -11.87 -5.96
CA THR A 150 -2.99 -10.94 -6.77
C THR A 150 -2.11 -9.84 -7.38
N LEU A 151 -1.17 -9.28 -6.62
CA LEU A 151 -0.19 -8.31 -7.11
C LEU A 151 0.87 -8.91 -8.07
N GLY A 152 0.83 -10.22 -8.32
CA GLY A 152 1.80 -10.95 -9.15
C GLY A 152 3.19 -10.97 -8.55
N LEU A 153 3.30 -10.75 -7.25
CA LEU A 153 4.51 -10.92 -6.49
C LEU A 153 4.52 -12.37 -6.07
N ALA A 154 5.29 -13.18 -6.81
CA ALA A 154 5.45 -14.57 -6.43
C ALA A 154 6.02 -14.63 -5.00
N PHE A 155 5.21 -15.10 -4.05
CA PHE A 155 5.74 -15.90 -2.96
C PHE A 155 6.35 -17.10 -3.64
N LEU A 156 7.59 -17.00 -4.13
CA LEU A 156 8.25 -18.13 -4.75
C LEU A 156 8.25 -19.24 -3.70
N GLY A 157 7.35 -20.20 -3.92
CA GLY A 157 7.42 -21.53 -3.34
C GLY A 157 8.82 -22.02 -3.59
N ALA A 158 9.36 -22.76 -2.63
CA ALA A 158 10.60 -23.47 -2.82
C ALA A 158 10.64 -23.99 -4.26
N CYS A 159 11.66 -23.59 -5.03
CA CYS A 159 11.97 -24.28 -6.28
C CYS A 159 11.97 -25.76 -5.91
N ARG A 160 10.98 -26.50 -6.42
CA ARG A 160 10.96 -27.95 -6.32
C ARG A 160 11.85 -28.49 -7.43
#